data_AF-A0A2N1V2S8-F1
#
_entry.id   AF-A0A2N1V2S8-F1
#
_cell.length_a   1.000
_cell.length_b   1.000
_cell.length_c   1.000
_cell.angle_alpha   90.00
_cell.angle_beta   90.00
_cell.angle_gamma   90.00
#
_symmetry.space_group_name_H-M   'P 1'
#
loop_
_entity.id
_entity.type
_entity.pdbx_description
1 polymer ?
#
loop_
_entity_poly.entity_id
_entity_poly.type
_entity_poly.pdbx_seq_one_letter_code
_entity_poly.pdbx_strand_id
1 'polypeptide(L)'
;MSKAQPPSGSVRGPRGLLFPHESEAEFARILEFYRVEWEYEPKTFPLRWGESGLPVECITPDFYLPVYGIYIELTTIKPRLMAKKRRKIRLFKELYPHLEIRLIQGRDFHQLMWKYGRQ
;
A
#
# COMPACT_ATOMS: atom_id res chain seq x y z
N MET A 1 -4.47 -3.28 -14.10
CA MET A 1 -3.06 -3.48 -14.50
C MET A 1 -2.33 -3.99 -13.28
N SER A 2 -2.17 -5.31 -13.17
CA SER A 2 -1.40 -5.94 -12.08
C SER A 2 0.07 -5.53 -12.19
N LYS A 3 0.78 -5.35 -11.08
CA LYS A 3 2.25 -5.31 -11.14
C LYS A 3 2.71 -6.59 -11.85
N ALA A 4 3.65 -6.46 -12.78
CA ALA A 4 4.20 -7.55 -13.57
C ALA A 4 4.77 -8.67 -12.68
N GLN A 5 4.98 -9.87 -13.27
CA GLN A 5 5.60 -11.07 -12.69
C GLN A 5 6.61 -10.72 -11.57
N PRO A 6 6.55 -11.38 -10.39
CA PRO A 6 7.44 -11.05 -9.28
C PRO A 6 8.90 -11.12 -9.74
N PRO A 7 9.73 -10.10 -9.45
CA PRO A 7 11.13 -10.09 -9.84
C PRO A 7 11.90 -11.25 -9.20
N SER A 8 13.00 -11.68 -9.83
CA SER A 8 13.97 -12.57 -9.21
C SER A 8 14.45 -11.94 -7.89
N GLY A 9 14.05 -12.51 -6.75
CA GLY A 9 14.26 -11.93 -5.42
C GLY A 9 12.99 -11.63 -4.62
N SER A 10 11.81 -12.05 -5.09
CA SER A 10 10.57 -11.97 -4.29
C SER A 10 10.66 -12.76 -2.99
N VAL A 11 10.15 -12.18 -1.91
CA VAL A 11 10.13 -12.77 -0.57
C VAL A 11 8.82 -13.51 -0.35
N ARG A 12 8.87 -14.75 0.15
CA ARG A 12 7.68 -15.48 0.58
C ARG A 12 7.17 -14.91 1.91
N GLY A 13 5.92 -14.45 1.91
CA GLY A 13 5.23 -14.00 3.11
C GLY A 13 4.09 -14.93 3.51
N PRO A 14 3.17 -14.47 4.39
CA PRO A 14 2.04 -15.27 4.85
C PRO A 14 1.08 -15.57 3.71
N ARG A 15 0.18 -16.55 3.95
CA ARG A 15 -0.80 -17.04 2.96
C ARG A 15 -0.15 -17.56 1.66
N GLY A 16 1.15 -17.85 1.67
CA GLY A 16 1.91 -18.29 0.50
C GLY A 16 2.18 -17.21 -0.54
N LEU A 17 1.85 -15.94 -0.25
CA LEU A 17 2.02 -14.81 -1.16
C LEU A 17 3.50 -14.47 -1.38
N LEU A 18 3.82 -14.04 -2.60
CA LEU A 18 5.14 -13.55 -2.98
C LEU A 18 5.12 -12.02 -3.03
N PHE A 19 6.01 -11.41 -2.26
CA PHE A 19 6.14 -9.97 -2.16
C PHE A 19 7.39 -9.50 -2.91
N PRO A 20 7.31 -8.42 -3.71
CA PRO A 20 8.48 -7.83 -4.38
C PRO A 20 9.53 -7.27 -3.41
N HIS A 21 9.14 -6.93 -2.18
CA HIS A 21 9.99 -6.30 -1.18
C HIS A 21 9.78 -6.91 0.21
N GLU A 22 10.86 -7.09 0.99
CA GLU A 22 10.82 -7.65 2.35
C GLU A 22 9.87 -6.86 3.27
N SER A 23 9.83 -5.53 3.15
CA SER A 23 8.96 -4.69 3.98
C SER A 23 7.47 -4.99 3.80
N GLU A 24 7.05 -5.41 2.59
CA GLU A 24 5.66 -5.80 2.35
C GLU A 24 5.38 -7.18 2.99
N ALA A 25 6.31 -8.13 2.86
CA ALA A 25 6.21 -9.43 3.52
C ALA A 25 6.18 -9.29 5.05
N GLU A 26 7.05 -8.47 5.62
CA GLU A 26 7.11 -8.16 7.05
C GLU A 26 5.81 -7.51 7.53
N PHE A 27 5.30 -6.51 6.81
CA PHE A 27 4.03 -5.87 7.15
C PHE A 27 2.87 -6.88 7.17
N ALA A 28 2.80 -7.74 6.16
CA ALA A 28 1.80 -8.82 6.11
C ALA A 28 1.94 -9.79 7.30
N ARG A 29 3.16 -10.19 7.68
CA ARG A 29 3.40 -11.05 8.86
C ARG A 29 2.92 -10.39 10.15
N ILE A 30 3.13 -9.08 10.29
CA ILE A 30 2.67 -8.33 11.48
C ILE A 30 1.14 -8.29 11.51
N LEU A 31 0.47 -8.03 10.38
CA LEU A 31 -0.99 -8.05 10.31
C LEU A 31 -1.56 -9.42 10.69
N GLU A 32 -0.98 -10.51 10.20
CA GLU A 32 -1.35 -11.88 10.59
C GLU A 32 -1.14 -12.13 12.09
N PHE A 33 0.00 -11.71 12.65
CA PHE A 33 0.31 -11.88 14.07
C PHE A 33 -0.75 -11.21 14.96
N TYR A 34 -1.17 -10.00 14.60
CA TYR A 34 -2.23 -9.26 15.31
C TYR A 34 -3.65 -9.62 14.84
N ARG A 35 -3.80 -10.59 13.93
CA ARG A 35 -5.09 -11.02 13.36
C ARG A 35 -5.93 -9.87 12.79
N VAL A 36 -5.26 -8.89 12.19
CA VAL A 36 -5.91 -7.81 11.46
C VAL A 36 -6.24 -8.34 10.08
N GLU A 37 -7.49 -8.21 9.62
CA GLU A 37 -7.86 -8.57 8.25
C GLU A 37 -7.24 -7.62 7.23
N TRP A 38 -6.78 -8.17 6.11
CA TRP A 38 -6.10 -7.41 5.06
C TRP A 38 -6.20 -8.03 3.67
N GLU A 39 -6.07 -7.16 2.67
CA GLU A 39 -5.98 -7.49 1.25
C GLU A 39 -4.70 -6.92 0.65
N TYR A 40 -4.01 -7.69 -0.21
CA TYR A 40 -2.81 -7.26 -0.94
C TYR A 40 -3.17 -6.68 -2.31
N GLU A 41 -2.58 -5.53 -2.67
CA GLU A 41 -2.86 -4.83 -3.94
C GLU A 41 -4.35 -4.80 -4.33
N PRO A 42 -5.25 -4.41 -3.41
CA PRO A 42 -6.69 -4.67 -3.47
C PRO A 42 -7.36 -4.01 -4.68
N LYS A 43 -6.88 -2.83 -5.08
CA LYS A 43 -7.51 -2.02 -6.12
C LYS A 43 -6.53 -1.04 -6.74
N THR A 44 -6.60 -0.91 -8.06
CA THR A 44 -5.92 0.16 -8.81
C THR A 44 -6.86 1.35 -8.99
N PHE A 45 -6.36 2.54 -8.69
CA PHE A 45 -7.07 3.81 -8.84
C PHE A 45 -6.41 4.66 -9.93
N PRO A 46 -7.15 5.02 -10.98
CA PRO A 46 -6.72 6.06 -11.92
C PRO A 46 -6.53 7.40 -11.21
N LEU A 47 -5.44 8.09 -11.52
CA LEU A 47 -5.11 9.43 -11.00
C LEU A 47 -5.06 10.49 -12.09
N ARG A 48 -4.76 10.09 -13.32
CA ARG A 48 -4.82 10.95 -14.52
C ARG A 48 -5.25 10.15 -15.73
N TRP A 49 -5.90 10.82 -16.65
CA TRP A 49 -6.36 10.28 -17.92
C TRP A 49 -5.68 11.02 -19.08
N GLY A 50 -5.39 10.30 -20.16
CA GLY A 50 -4.91 10.86 -21.42
C GLY A 50 -6.07 11.33 -22.30
N GLU A 51 -5.74 11.88 -23.46
CA GLU A 51 -6.72 12.41 -24.43
C GLU A 51 -7.71 11.34 -24.92
N SER A 52 -7.30 10.08 -24.96
CA SER A 52 -8.16 8.95 -25.33
C SER A 52 -9.12 8.51 -24.21
N GLY A 53 -9.11 9.18 -23.05
CA GLY A 53 -9.88 8.78 -21.87
C GLY A 53 -9.30 7.56 -21.13
N LEU A 54 -8.13 7.05 -21.54
CA LEU A 54 -7.46 5.96 -20.84
C LEU A 54 -6.62 6.47 -19.66
N PRO A 55 -6.58 5.76 -18.52
CA PRO A 55 -5.68 6.11 -17.41
C PRO A 55 -4.22 6.10 -17.85
N VAL A 56 -3.50 7.21 -17.63
CA VAL A 56 -2.06 7.35 -17.91
C VAL A 56 -1.22 7.39 -16.63
N GLU A 57 -1.85 7.64 -15.50
CA GLU A 57 -1.24 7.51 -14.18
C GLU A 57 -2.20 6.85 -13.22
N CYS A 58 -1.75 5.81 -12.52
CA CYS A 58 -2.52 5.09 -11.52
C CYS A 58 -1.72 4.93 -10.22
N ILE A 59 -2.43 4.61 -9.14
CA ILE A 59 -1.87 4.09 -7.90
C ILE A 59 -2.57 2.78 -7.54
N THR A 60 -1.81 1.80 -7.08
CA THR A 60 -2.33 0.58 -6.45
C THR A 60 -1.74 0.56 -5.05
N PRO A 61 -2.53 0.87 -4.01
CA PRO A 61 -2.06 0.77 -2.64
C PRO A 61 -1.55 -0.64 -2.35
N ASP A 62 -0.51 -0.75 -1.54
CA ASP A 62 0.11 -2.04 -1.24
C ASP A 62 -0.84 -2.93 -0.41
N PHE A 63 -1.63 -2.34 0.50
CA PHE A 63 -2.61 -3.05 1.33
C PHE A 63 -3.93 -2.29 1.51
N TYR A 64 -4.99 -3.01 1.85
CA TYR A 64 -6.23 -2.45 2.43
C TYR A 64 -6.58 -3.20 3.70
N LEU A 65 -7.02 -2.48 4.73
CA LEU A 65 -7.47 -3.04 6.01
C LEU A 65 -8.98 -2.81 6.14
N PRO A 66 -9.83 -3.82 5.82
CA PRO A 66 -11.28 -3.63 5.71
C PRO A 66 -11.94 -3.12 7.00
N VAL A 67 -11.50 -3.64 8.16
CA VAL A 67 -12.05 -3.24 9.46
C VAL A 67 -11.86 -1.76 9.78
N TYR A 68 -10.86 -1.12 9.19
CA TYR A 68 -10.57 0.30 9.37
C TYR A 68 -10.95 1.14 8.14
N GLY A 69 -11.38 0.53 7.04
CA GLY A 69 -11.71 1.24 5.80
C GLY A 69 -10.52 2.00 5.19
N ILE A 70 -9.29 1.50 5.36
CA ILE A 70 -8.08 2.27 5.03
C ILE A 70 -7.14 1.56 4.06
N TYR A 71 -6.67 2.29 3.07
CA TYR A 71 -5.59 1.88 2.17
C TYR A 71 -4.22 2.25 2.73
N ILE A 72 -3.27 1.35 2.62
CA ILE A 72 -1.89 1.55 3.06
C ILE A 72 -0.95 1.52 1.86
N GLU A 73 -0.09 2.53 1.78
CA GLU A 73 1.05 2.57 0.89
C GLU A 73 2.32 2.47 1.73
N LEU A 74 3.14 1.44 1.53
CA LEU A 74 4.41 1.31 2.22
C LEU A 74 5.50 2.16 1.55
N THR A 75 6.42 2.66 2.35
CA THR A 75 7.63 3.30 1.83
C THR A 75 8.87 2.83 2.58
N THR A 76 9.83 2.31 1.84
CA THR A 76 11.20 2.02 2.31
C THR A 76 12.22 3.01 1.75
N ILE A 77 11.76 3.90 0.86
CA ILE A 77 12.66 4.54 -0.10
C ILE A 77 13.24 5.86 0.46
N LYS A 78 14.52 6.10 0.13
CA LYS A 78 15.26 7.36 0.32
C LYS A 78 14.38 8.59 0.00
N PRO A 79 14.55 9.72 0.72
CA PRO A 79 13.70 10.92 0.60
C PRO A 79 13.38 11.38 -0.83
N ARG A 80 14.31 11.19 -1.79
CA ARG A 80 14.16 11.63 -3.19
C ARG A 80 13.01 10.95 -3.95
N LEU A 81 12.64 9.72 -3.61
CA LEU A 81 11.53 9.01 -4.26
C LEU A 81 10.19 9.18 -3.52
N MET A 82 10.22 9.73 -2.30
CA MET A 82 8.99 10.09 -1.56
C MET A 82 8.19 11.18 -2.27
N ALA A 83 8.84 12.08 -3.03
CA ALA A 83 8.15 13.14 -3.74
C ALA A 83 7.09 12.59 -4.72
N LYS A 84 7.45 11.55 -5.49
CA LYS A 84 6.52 10.92 -6.45
C LYS A 84 5.37 10.20 -5.74
N LYS A 85 5.66 9.41 -4.70
CA LYS A 85 4.60 8.74 -3.89
C LYS A 85 3.67 9.78 -3.24
N ARG A 86 4.21 10.84 -2.63
CA ARG A 86 3.42 11.92 -2.02
C ARG A 86 2.55 12.66 -3.04
N ARG A 87 3.07 12.92 -4.26
CA ARG A 87 2.27 13.51 -5.35
C ARG A 87 1.06 12.62 -5.68
N LYS A 88 1.29 11.32 -5.88
CA LYS A 88 0.21 10.37 -6.20
C LYS A 88 -0.82 10.29 -5.07
N ILE A 89 -0.38 10.25 -3.82
CA ILE A 89 -1.28 10.24 -2.65
C ILE A 89 -2.10 11.53 -2.56
N ARG A 90 -1.49 12.69 -2.86
CA ARG A 90 -2.23 13.96 -2.91
C ARG A 90 -3.32 13.91 -3.98
N LEU A 91 -2.98 13.51 -5.20
CA LEU A 91 -3.95 13.36 -6.29
C LEU A 91 -5.05 12.35 -5.95
N PHE A 92 -4.69 11.24 -5.28
CA PHE A 92 -5.67 10.27 -4.81
C PHE A 92 -6.68 10.91 -3.86
N LYS A 93 -6.21 11.70 -2.88
CA LYS A 93 -7.08 12.35 -1.91
C LYS A 93 -7.98 13.42 -2.54
N GLU A 94 -7.50 14.08 -3.59
CA GLU A 94 -8.29 15.04 -4.37
C GLU A 94 -9.40 14.34 -5.17
N LEU A 95 -9.10 13.20 -5.80
CA LEU A 95 -10.05 12.47 -6.65
C LEU A 95 -11.00 11.54 -5.88
N TYR A 96 -10.54 11.02 -4.74
CA TYR A 96 -11.26 10.05 -3.92
C TYR A 96 -11.34 10.53 -2.46
N PRO A 97 -11.98 11.68 -2.18
CA PRO A 97 -11.99 12.29 -0.85
C PRO A 97 -12.70 11.44 0.22
N HIS A 98 -13.51 10.48 -0.20
CA HIS A 98 -14.23 9.56 0.69
C HIS A 98 -13.42 8.32 1.09
N LEU A 99 -12.23 8.13 0.51
CA LEU A 99 -11.36 6.99 0.80
C LEU A 99 -10.14 7.45 1.59
N GLU A 100 -9.76 6.67 2.60
CA GLU A 100 -8.56 6.97 3.39
C GLU A 100 -7.35 6.22 2.84
N ILE A 101 -6.24 6.94 2.63
CA ILE A 101 -4.93 6.35 2.31
C ILE A 101 -3.84 6.92 3.21
N ARG A 102 -2.98 6.03 3.73
CA ARG A 102 -1.81 6.38 4.56
C ARG A 102 -0.52 5.88 3.97
N LEU A 103 0.49 6.76 3.97
CA LEU A 103 1.87 6.43 3.67
C LEU A 103 2.58 6.02 4.97
N ILE A 104 3.01 4.76 5.08
CA ILE A 104 3.66 4.23 6.28
C ILE A 104 5.08 3.79 5.93
N GLN A 105 6.07 4.14 6.76
CA GLN A 105 7.39 3.51 6.65
C GLN A 105 7.30 2.10 7.24
N GLY A 106 7.80 1.08 6.54
CA GLY A 106 7.67 -0.31 7.01
C GLY A 106 8.07 -0.51 8.48
N ARG A 107 9.15 0.17 8.91
CA ARG A 107 9.65 0.18 10.29
C ARG A 107 8.76 0.90 11.33
N ASP A 108 7.97 1.88 10.90
CA ASP A 108 7.13 2.69 11.80
C ASP A 108 5.81 1.98 12.14
N PHE A 109 5.51 0.84 11.50
CA PHE A 109 4.24 0.15 11.69
C PHE A 109 4.03 -0.38 13.11
N HIS A 110 5.09 -0.81 13.80
CA HIS A 110 5.00 -1.22 15.20
C HIS A 110 4.38 -0.12 16.07
N GLN A 111 4.73 1.15 15.84
CA GLN A 111 4.18 2.28 16.59
C GLN A 111 2.70 2.52 16.27
N LEU A 112 2.29 2.26 15.03
CA LEU A 112 0.89 2.37 14.62
C LEU A 112 0.03 1.32 15.34
N MET A 113 0.47 0.06 15.37
CA MET A 113 -0.24 -1.02 16.09
C MET A 113 -0.32 -0.76 17.59
N TRP A 114 0.73 -0.23 18.21
CA TRP A 114 0.68 0.21 19.61
C TRP A 114 -0.37 1.29 19.89
N LYS A 115 -0.63 2.17 18.92
CA LYS A 115 -1.62 3.25 19.05
C LYS A 115 -3.05 2.75 18.85
N TYR A 116 -3.27 1.76 17.98
CA TYR A 116 -4.61 1.24 17.66
C TYR A 116 -4.97 -0.06 18.39
N GLY A 117 -4.01 -0.76 19.00
CA GLY A 117 -4.22 -1.97 19.81
C GLY A 117 -4.68 -1.70 21.25
N ARG A 118 -4.83 -0.43 21.64
CA ARG A 118 -5.61 -0.05 22.82
C ARG A 118 -7.00 0.39 22.35
N GLN A 119 -7.93 -0.56 22.38
CA GLN A 119 -9.35 -0.28 22.54
C GLN A 119 -9.81 -0.96 23.82
#